data_AF-A0A2B7YAK5-F1
#
_entry.id   AF-A0A2B7YAK5-F1
#
_cell.length_a   1.000
_cell.length_b   1.000
_cell.length_c   1.000
_cell.angle_alpha   90.00
_cell.angle_beta   90.00
_cell.angle_gamma   90.00
#
_symmetry.space_group_name_H-M   'P 1'
#
loop_
_entity.id
_entity.type
_entity.pdbx_description
1 polymer ?
#
loop_
_entity_poly.entity_id
_entity_poly.type
_entity_poly.pdbx_seq_one_letter_code
_entity_poly.pdbx_strand_id
1 'polypeptide(L)'
;MATNAITGDPLVFDPATIWAHNEIEVANMTIARYRMGRAWTREYHKNFPISAPAEDYEDRLRLYTIHSDLCRSSLQSNVRTHRETLIVKIQELVDKYSEGYQPN
;
A
#
# COMPACT_ATOMS: atom_id res chain seq x y z
N MET A 1 14.06 7.23 2.68
CA MET A 1 13.82 8.67 2.43
C MET A 1 15.03 9.43 2.90
N ALA A 2 15.37 10.51 2.20
CA ALA A 2 16.40 11.44 2.64
C ALA A 2 15.77 12.82 2.84
N THR A 3 16.57 13.74 3.36
CA THR A 3 16.19 15.13 3.56
C THR A 3 17.24 16.00 2.89
N ASN A 4 16.83 17.06 2.22
CA ASN A 4 17.74 18.06 1.70
C ASN A 4 18.46 18.74 2.87
N ALA A 5 19.80 18.75 2.87
CA ALA A 5 20.59 19.26 3.98
C ALA A 5 20.48 20.78 4.20
N ILE A 6 20.05 21.52 3.18
CA ILE A 6 19.89 22.99 3.23
C ILE A 6 18.44 23.35 3.58
N THR A 7 17.47 22.76 2.86
CA THR A 7 16.06 23.18 3.00
C THR A 7 15.28 22.40 4.04
N GLY A 8 15.73 21.20 4.41
CA GLY A 8 14.95 20.30 5.26
C GLY A 8 13.83 19.57 4.53
N ASP A 9 13.70 19.73 3.21
CA ASP A 9 12.63 19.11 2.43
C ASP A 9 12.83 17.60 2.25
N PRO A 10 11.75 16.81 2.18
CA PRO A 10 11.85 15.39 1.90
C PRO A 10 12.35 15.13 0.47
N LEU A 11 13.24 14.15 0.32
CA LEU A 11 13.74 13.65 -0.95
C LEU A 11 13.29 12.21 -1.17
N VAL A 12 12.73 11.96 -2.36
CA VAL A 12 12.26 10.66 -2.84
C VAL A 12 13.11 10.21 -4.03
N PHE A 13 13.48 8.93 -4.05
CA PHE A 13 14.33 8.31 -5.07
C PHE A 13 13.63 7.09 -5.64
N ASP A 14 14.13 6.59 -6.78
CA ASP A 14 13.66 5.38 -7.48
C ASP A 14 12.15 5.39 -7.75
N PRO A 15 11.63 6.41 -8.45
CA PRO A 15 10.21 6.51 -8.69
C PRO A 15 9.72 5.43 -9.66
N ALA A 16 8.63 4.77 -9.30
CA ALA A 16 7.86 3.89 -10.18
C ALA A 16 6.54 4.59 -10.55
N THR A 17 6.62 5.68 -11.31
CA THR A 17 5.47 6.56 -11.58
C THR A 17 4.42 5.87 -12.43
N ILE A 18 3.16 5.93 -11.98
CA ILE A 18 1.99 5.43 -12.69
C ILE A 18 0.83 6.41 -12.51
N TRP A 19 -0.10 6.44 -13.48
CA TRP A 19 -1.38 7.14 -13.32
C TRP A 19 -2.40 6.15 -12.76
N ALA A 20 -2.69 6.27 -11.46
CA ALA A 20 -3.52 5.33 -10.71
C ALA A 20 -4.22 6.03 -9.54
N HIS A 21 -5.06 5.27 -8.82
CA HIS A 21 -5.70 5.76 -7.59
C HIS A 21 -4.64 6.11 -6.53
N ASN A 22 -4.74 7.30 -5.94
CA ASN A 22 -3.74 7.86 -5.02
C ASN A 22 -3.49 6.98 -3.78
N GLU A 23 -4.49 6.25 -3.33
CA GLU A 23 -4.38 5.32 -2.20
C GLU A 23 -3.40 4.16 -2.45
N ILE A 24 -2.98 3.90 -3.70
CA ILE A 24 -1.90 2.94 -3.98
C ILE A 24 -0.58 3.37 -3.31
N GLU A 25 -0.29 4.67 -3.31
CA GLU A 25 0.90 5.22 -2.68
C GLU A 25 0.76 5.21 -1.14
N VAL A 26 -0.45 5.50 -0.65
CA VAL A 26 -0.77 5.42 0.79
C VAL A 26 -0.54 4.01 1.32
N ALA A 27 -1.03 3.00 0.59
CA ALA A 27 -0.82 1.59 0.93
C ALA A 27 0.67 1.24 0.99
N ASN A 28 1.46 1.69 0.02
CA ASN A 28 2.90 1.49 0.01
C ASN A 28 3.59 2.14 1.20
N MET A 29 3.22 3.37 1.55
CA MET A 29 3.80 4.10 2.67
C MET A 29 3.46 3.49 4.05
N THR A 30 2.41 2.68 4.14
CA THR A 30 2.10 1.93 5.38
C THR A 30 3.04 0.76 5.64
N ILE A 31 3.82 0.31 4.65
CA ILE A 31 4.71 -0.84 4.81
C ILE A 31 5.85 -0.49 5.77
N ALA A 32 6.04 -1.34 6.79
CA ALA A 32 6.96 -1.11 7.90
C ALA A 32 8.39 -0.71 7.48
N ARG A 33 8.89 -1.18 6.32
CA ARG A 33 10.21 -0.85 5.80
C ARG A 33 10.41 0.66 5.56
N TYR A 34 9.35 1.40 5.25
CA TYR A 34 9.42 2.84 4.97
C TYR A 34 9.37 3.71 6.23
N ARG A 35 8.98 3.13 7.38
CA ARG A 35 8.97 3.81 8.69
C ARG A 35 8.15 5.11 8.75
N MET A 36 7.19 5.29 7.85
CA MET A 36 6.30 6.46 7.83
C MET A 36 5.18 6.33 8.87
N GLY A 37 4.55 5.14 8.90
CA GLY A 37 3.54 4.77 9.90
C GLY A 37 2.29 5.66 9.90
N ARG A 38 1.47 5.53 10.94
CA ARG A 38 0.16 6.22 11.06
C ARG A 38 0.25 7.73 11.11
N ALA A 39 1.37 8.30 11.58
CA ALA A 39 1.54 9.74 11.65
C ALA A 39 1.55 10.37 10.25
N TRP A 40 2.23 9.74 9.30
CA TRP A 40 2.26 10.18 7.93
C TRP A 40 0.90 10.03 7.25
N THR A 41 0.25 8.87 7.38
CA THR A 41 -1.07 8.62 6.77
C THR A 41 -2.12 9.62 7.26
N ARG A 42 -2.08 9.98 8.55
CA ARG A 42 -2.97 11.00 9.11
C ARG A 42 -2.72 12.38 8.49
N GLU A 43 -1.47 12.76 8.29
CA GLU A 43 -1.13 14.05 7.66
C GLU A 43 -1.51 14.09 6.18
N TYR A 44 -1.31 12.97 5.48
CA TYR A 44 -1.75 12.80 4.09
C TYR A 44 -3.25 13.06 3.96
N HIS A 45 -4.07 12.44 4.82
CA HIS A 45 -5.52 12.56 4.75
C HIS A 45 -6.11 13.90 5.22
N LYS A 46 -5.30 14.79 5.81
CA LYS A 46 -5.70 16.20 5.98
C LYS A 46 -5.73 16.95 4.65
N ASN A 47 -4.96 16.51 3.67
CA ASN A 47 -4.82 17.15 2.35
C ASN A 47 -5.60 16.41 1.26
N PHE A 48 -5.67 15.08 1.35
CA PHE A 48 -6.40 14.22 0.42
C PHE A 48 -7.37 13.32 1.19
N PRO A 49 -8.66 13.65 1.23
CA PRO A 49 -9.65 12.84 1.94
C PRO A 49 -9.67 11.38 1.47
N ILE A 50 -10.08 10.48 2.36
CA ILE A 50 -10.33 9.08 2.02
C ILE A 50 -11.38 9.01 0.91
N SER A 51 -11.10 8.23 -0.13
CA SER A 51 -12.04 8.06 -1.25
C SER A 51 -13.29 7.32 -0.80
N ALA A 52 -14.45 7.71 -1.33
CA ALA A 52 -15.68 6.95 -1.11
C ALA A 52 -15.64 5.62 -1.89
N PRO A 53 -16.24 4.53 -1.36
CA PRO A 53 -16.80 4.39 -0.02
C PRO A 53 -15.70 4.33 1.07
N ALA A 54 -15.89 5.02 2.19
CA ALA A 54 -14.84 5.16 3.22
C ALA A 54 -14.66 3.87 4.03
N GLU A 55 -15.72 3.07 4.17
CA GLU A 55 -15.74 1.77 4.81
C GLU A 55 -14.80 0.75 4.14
N ASP A 56 -14.57 0.88 2.83
CA ASP A 56 -13.71 -0.03 2.07
C ASP A 56 -12.23 0.40 2.09
N TYR A 57 -11.89 1.52 2.74
CA TYR A 57 -10.54 2.08 2.70
C TYR A 57 -9.46 1.09 3.12
N GLU A 58 -9.63 0.41 4.25
CA GLU A 58 -8.64 -0.54 4.77
C GLU A 58 -8.47 -1.77 3.85
N ASP A 59 -9.55 -2.20 3.18
CA ASP A 59 -9.50 -3.31 2.23
C ASP A 59 -8.85 -2.88 0.91
N ARG A 60 -9.12 -1.64 0.44
CA ARG A 60 -8.40 -1.05 -0.70
C ARG A 60 -6.91 -0.94 -0.42
N LEU A 61 -6.52 -0.48 0.77
CA LEU A 61 -5.10 -0.45 1.15
C LEU A 61 -4.49 -1.87 1.12
N ARG A 62 -5.15 -2.86 1.71
CA ARG A 62 -4.71 -4.27 1.65
C ARG A 62 -4.53 -4.74 0.21
N LEU A 63 -5.54 -4.51 -0.63
CA LEU A 63 -5.53 -4.86 -2.04
C LEU A 63 -4.35 -4.21 -2.77
N TYR A 64 -4.10 -2.93 -2.53
CA TYR A 64 -2.96 -2.24 -3.14
C TYR A 64 -1.60 -2.72 -2.62
N THR A 65 -1.50 -3.21 -1.37
CA THR A 65 -0.26 -3.83 -0.91
C THR A 65 0.07 -5.13 -1.64
N ILE A 66 -0.93 -5.88 -2.13
CA ILE A 66 -0.73 -7.13 -2.89
C ILE A 66 0.08 -6.88 -4.16
N HIS A 67 -0.13 -5.75 -4.85
CA HIS A 67 0.66 -5.37 -6.02
C HIS A 67 2.17 -5.32 -5.69
N SER A 68 2.53 -4.61 -4.62
CA SER A 68 3.92 -4.46 -4.20
C SER A 68 4.51 -5.76 -3.65
N ASP A 69 3.70 -6.58 -2.98
CA ASP A 69 4.13 -7.89 -2.48
C ASP A 69 4.34 -8.91 -3.62
N LEU A 70 3.55 -8.82 -4.69
CA LEU A 70 3.73 -9.62 -5.90
C LEU A 70 5.05 -9.29 -6.62
N CYS A 71 5.35 -8.00 -6.79
CA CYS A 71 6.65 -7.56 -7.33
C CYS A 71 7.79 -8.07 -6.46
N ARG A 72 7.69 -7.92 -5.13
CA ARG A 72 8.70 -8.38 -4.18
C ARG A 72 8.90 -9.90 -4.25
N SER A 73 7.83 -10.68 -4.24
CA SER A 73 7.86 -12.15 -4.33
C SER A 73 8.47 -12.64 -5.65
N SER A 74 8.24 -11.91 -6.74
CA SER A 74 8.81 -12.23 -8.05
C SER A 74 10.31 -11.93 -8.13
N LEU A 75 10.72 -10.75 -7.66
CA LEU A 75 12.12 -10.31 -7.67
C LEU A 75 13.01 -11.10 -6.69
N GLN A 76 12.45 -11.52 -5.57
CA GLN A 76 13.14 -12.25 -4.50
C GLN A 76 12.58 -13.67 -4.40
N SER A 77 12.52 -14.37 -5.53
CA SER A 77 11.89 -15.69 -5.66
C SER A 77 12.52 -16.78 -4.77
N ASN A 78 13.76 -16.58 -4.33
CA ASN A 78 14.46 -17.41 -3.36
C ASN A 78 14.00 -17.18 -1.90
N VAL A 79 13.32 -16.06 -1.60
CA VAL A 79 12.82 -15.74 -0.26
C VAL A 79 11.37 -16.20 -0.12
N ARG A 80 11.21 -17.47 0.27
CA ARG A 80 9.91 -18.16 0.35
C ARG A 80 8.85 -17.41 1.17
N THR A 81 9.27 -16.76 2.26
CA THR A 81 8.36 -16.03 3.16
C THR A 81 7.61 -14.87 2.48
N HIS A 82 8.15 -14.32 1.39
CA HIS A 82 7.46 -13.27 0.62
C HIS A 82 6.25 -13.80 -0.13
N ARG A 83 6.39 -14.98 -0.74
CA ARG A 83 5.28 -15.67 -1.40
C ARG A 83 4.23 -16.12 -0.39
N GLU A 84 4.65 -16.64 0.76
CA GLU A 84 3.73 -17.06 1.82
C GLU A 84 2.93 -15.89 2.39
N THR A 85 3.58 -14.75 2.66
CA THR A 85 2.90 -13.53 3.12
C THR A 85 1.91 -13.00 2.08
N LEU A 86 2.29 -13.00 0.79
CA LEU A 86 1.42 -12.62 -0.32
C LEU A 86 0.16 -13.50 -0.37
N ILE A 87 0.32 -14.83 -0.26
CA ILE A 87 -0.80 -15.78 -0.30
C ILE A 87 -1.75 -15.53 0.87
N VAL A 88 -1.23 -15.35 2.09
CA VAL A 88 -2.07 -15.06 3.27
C VAL A 88 -2.90 -13.80 3.06
N LYS A 89 -2.30 -12.71 2.59
CA LYS A 89 -3.02 -11.45 2.31
C LYS A 89 -4.09 -11.60 1.23
N ILE A 90 -3.82 -12.38 0.18
CA ILE A 90 -4.83 -12.68 -0.84
C ILE A 90 -5.98 -13.46 -0.22
N GLN A 91 -5.67 -14.48 0.58
CA GLN A 91 -6.68 -15.31 1.24
C GLN A 91 -7.57 -14.50 2.19
N GLU A 92 -7.01 -13.56 2.97
CA GLU A 92 -7.79 -12.67 3.83
C GLU A 92 -8.88 -11.91 3.07
N LEU A 93 -8.58 -11.38 1.88
CA LEU A 93 -9.57 -10.68 1.05
C LEU A 93 -10.55 -11.65 0.40
N VAL A 94 -10.08 -12.80 -0.10
CA VAL A 94 -10.95 -13.82 -0.70
C VAL A 94 -11.96 -14.34 0.32
N ASP A 95 -11.53 -14.61 1.55
CA ASP A 95 -12.39 -15.09 2.64
C ASP A 95 -13.43 -14.02 3.05
N LYS A 96 -13.01 -12.75 3.11
CA LYS A 96 -13.91 -11.64 3.45
C LYS A 96 -14.97 -11.40 2.39
N TYR A 97 -14.62 -11.58 1.11
CA TYR A 97 -15.52 -11.37 -0.03
C TYR A 97 -15.87 -12.70 -0.71
N SER A 98 -16.15 -13.75 0.08
CA SER A 98 -16.42 -15.12 -0.41
C SER A 98 -17.61 -15.20 -1.36
N GLU A 99 -18.61 -14.34 -1.15
CA GLU A 99 -19.82 -14.25 -1.97
C GLU A 99 -19.59 -13.55 -3.31
N GLY A 100 -18.37 -13.07 -3.56
CA GLY A 100 -18.01 -12.35 -4.78
C GLY A 100 -18.68 -10.99 -4.91
N TYR A 101 -18.85 -10.54 -6.15
CA TYR A 101 -19.48 -9.26 -6.45
C TYR A 101 -20.96 -9.25 -6.04
N GLN A 102 -21.32 -8.34 -5.15
CA GLN A 102 -22.69 -8.08 -4.76
C GLN A 102 -23.15 -6.79 -5.46
N PRO A 103 -24.02 -6.85 -6.49
CA PRO A 103 -24.60 -5.64 -7.05
C PRO A 103 -25.48 -4.96 -6.00
N ASN A 104 -25.25 -3.66 -5.81
CA ASN A 104 -26.12 -2.80 -4.99
C ASN A 104 -27.56 -2.80 -5.50
#